data_AF-A0A1X0R3T2-F1
#
_entry.id   AF-A0A1X0R3T2-F1
#
_cell.length_a   1.000
_cell.length_b   1.000
_cell.length_c   1.000
_cell.angle_alpha   90.00
_cell.angle_beta   90.00
_cell.angle_gamma   90.00
#
_symmetry.space_group_name_H-M   'P 1'
#
loop_
_entity.id
_entity.type
_entity.pdbx_description
1 polymer ?
#
loop_
_entity_poly.entity_id
_entity_poly.type
_entity_poly.pdbx_seq_one_letter_code
_entity_poly.pdbx_strand_id
1 'polypeptide(L)'
;MEDRNEERIVQSLPIRDSLRNDILLERSFRSTTKVTDHSWSVINTSLDTTAPTITEYSKQMSKYDWRIHSLLLCRHIITRGLEEGIGSDLTIRAFGRSYRLHRLILDQNPYFKLLLAGGFRESDANEVTLYLEEHSFINTQSFQFVLEYLYGKIEEPQISKDNVRQILATCSYFQVMEVCHLCVEYILKILNQQNVIDYLLFADEHMVKGADRIFDAAFTFLCREAYNMDRHILAILPLNWLEKVVESDAFWVPSEYERYQFIQQIIQAQYELSQKNPDTVIDDPSHILRKSIHYMHMTFEQLQAIRHDIHPFTKNPLVHEHILKEALWLQVQLRSKIEAANDKDVGINITTRSPTMDQEEQTINNYPIPVDDTTTYTGEPSAIATAKKSTSLKQEYSMYPPFRFSVEFADVTSLKHGTRVYSDSIFYAGSNWNMYIQKTRSQRKGVLQLGVYLHRQSIPSQEEPQGPYSFSRYSDKRKVVKTWFKIYCPSRGPKHALTLFQSSPDNFSVLQSWGWRSTTLCAEEDSSNIPEIDLNDTSKTFVPPPPQSPSTQQNTIMVKMDQH
;
A
#
# COMPACT_ATOMS: atom_id res chain seq x y z
N MET A 1 36.23 26.77 -11.07
CA MET A 1 36.43 26.77 -9.62
C MET A 1 36.60 25.32 -9.21
N GLU A 2 37.84 25.02 -8.81
CA GLU A 2 38.43 23.79 -8.27
C GLU A 2 37.63 22.48 -8.33
N ASP A 3 38.15 21.57 -9.17
CA ASP A 3 37.89 20.13 -9.17
C ASP A 3 38.19 19.51 -7.80
N ARG A 4 37.17 18.91 -7.17
CA ARG A 4 37.36 17.91 -6.11
C ARG A 4 37.09 16.52 -6.67
N ASN A 5 38.17 15.85 -7.04
CA ASN A 5 38.22 14.39 -7.13
C ASN A 5 38.09 13.82 -5.70
N GLU A 6 36.86 13.65 -5.21
CA GLU A 6 36.61 12.84 -4.01
C GLU A 6 36.58 11.35 -4.42
N GLU A 7 37.50 10.57 -3.84
CA GLU A 7 37.54 9.10 -3.99
C GLU A 7 36.17 8.51 -3.67
N ARG A 8 35.58 7.80 -4.65
CA ARG A 8 34.28 7.13 -4.51
C ARG A 8 34.41 5.98 -3.50
N ILE A 9 34.04 6.21 -2.25
CA ILE A 9 33.75 5.12 -1.31
C ILE A 9 32.38 4.53 -1.69
N VAL A 10 32.40 3.48 -2.51
CA VAL A 10 31.21 2.70 -2.89
C VAL A 10 31.02 1.60 -1.85
N GLN A 11 29.91 1.62 -1.13
CA GLN A 11 29.47 0.47 -0.34
C GLN A 11 28.49 -0.34 -1.19
N SER A 12 28.77 -1.62 -1.41
CA SER A 12 27.81 -2.54 -2.02
C SER A 12 26.84 -3.02 -0.94
N LEU A 13 25.55 -2.70 -1.08
CA LEU A 13 24.49 -3.42 -0.40
C LEU A 13 24.02 -4.54 -1.33
N PRO A 14 23.59 -5.70 -0.81
CA PRO A 14 23.08 -6.76 -1.67
C PRO A 14 21.84 -6.26 -2.42
N ILE A 15 21.96 -6.14 -3.75
CA ILE A 15 20.80 -5.98 -4.63
C ILE A 15 20.17 -7.36 -4.75
N ARG A 16 18.85 -7.44 -4.52
CA ARG A 16 18.17 -8.73 -4.48
C ARG A 16 17.94 -9.22 -5.91
N ASP A 17 18.87 -10.02 -6.42
CA ASP A 17 18.69 -10.75 -7.68
C ASP A 17 17.57 -11.79 -7.54
N SER A 18 16.68 -11.85 -8.53
CA SER A 18 15.40 -12.57 -8.53
C SER A 18 15.49 -14.10 -8.64
N LEU A 19 16.61 -14.72 -8.28
CA LEU A 19 16.78 -16.17 -8.37
C LEU A 19 17.19 -16.77 -7.03
N ARG A 20 16.20 -17.16 -6.22
CA ARG A 20 16.25 -18.37 -5.37
C ARG A 20 14.88 -18.70 -4.76
N ASN A 21 14.31 -19.80 -5.25
CA ASN A 21 13.35 -20.63 -4.53
C ASN A 21 14.06 -21.28 -3.33
N ASP A 22 13.45 -21.27 -2.15
CA ASP A 22 13.73 -22.28 -1.14
C ASP A 22 12.52 -22.49 -0.22
N ILE A 23 12.48 -23.74 0.24
CA ILE A 23 11.33 -24.56 0.60
C ILE A 23 10.87 -24.35 2.04
N LEU A 24 9.55 -24.50 2.22
CA LEU A 24 8.78 -24.51 3.46
C LEU A 24 9.32 -25.50 4.51
N LEU A 25 9.30 -25.08 5.77
CA LEU A 25 9.25 -25.96 6.93
C LEU A 25 8.22 -25.44 7.92
N GLU A 26 7.09 -26.14 7.99
CA GLU A 26 6.04 -26.00 8.99
C GLU A 26 6.59 -26.18 10.41
N ARG A 27 6.26 -25.27 11.34
CA ARG A 27 6.22 -25.59 12.78
C ARG A 27 5.08 -24.85 13.49
N SER A 28 4.05 -25.65 13.82
CA SER A 28 3.14 -25.60 14.97
C SER A 28 3.29 -24.40 15.94
N PHE A 29 2.27 -23.53 15.98
CA PHE A 29 2.06 -22.56 17.06
C PHE A 29 1.35 -23.21 18.26
N ARG A 30 1.99 -23.20 19.43
CA ARG A 30 1.32 -23.38 20.72
C ARG A 30 0.99 -22.01 21.31
N SER A 31 -0.28 -21.84 21.67
CA SER A 31 -0.84 -20.66 22.32
C SER A 31 -0.35 -20.52 23.76
N THR A 32 0.22 -19.35 24.10
CA THR A 32 0.27 -18.84 25.47
C THR A 32 0.06 -17.33 25.43
N THR A 33 -1.16 -16.90 25.73
CA THR A 33 -1.54 -15.51 25.98
C THR A 33 -1.01 -15.06 27.34
N LYS A 34 -0.19 -14.00 27.35
CA LYS A 34 0.14 -13.26 28.58
C LYS A 34 -0.76 -12.04 28.69
N VAL A 35 -1.50 -12.04 29.79
CA VAL A 35 -2.35 -10.98 30.33
C VAL A 35 -1.47 -9.80 30.77
N THR A 36 -1.86 -8.57 30.47
CA THR A 36 -1.26 -7.36 31.04
C THR A 36 -2.07 -6.90 32.24
N ASP A 37 -1.38 -6.76 33.37
CA ASP A 37 -1.87 -6.30 34.66
C ASP A 37 -2.33 -4.84 34.63
N HIS A 38 -3.58 -4.60 35.03
CA HIS A 38 -3.97 -3.36 35.69
C HIS A 38 -4.21 -3.69 37.17
N SER A 39 -3.30 -3.21 38.01
CA SER A 39 -3.32 -3.39 39.45
C SER A 39 -4.55 -2.73 40.07
N TRP A 40 -5.49 -3.57 40.51
CA TRP A 40 -6.51 -3.20 41.49
C TRP A 40 -6.06 -3.78 42.81
N SER A 41 -5.83 -2.91 43.79
CA SER A 41 -5.53 -3.27 45.17
C SER A 41 -6.68 -4.11 45.75
N VAL A 42 -6.46 -5.42 45.86
CA VAL A 42 -7.31 -6.34 46.61
C VAL A 42 -7.12 -6.05 48.10
N ILE A 43 -8.16 -5.57 48.76
CA ILE A 43 -8.18 -5.48 50.23
C ILE A 43 -8.41 -6.90 50.76
N ASN A 44 -7.34 -7.54 51.22
CA ASN A 44 -7.42 -8.74 52.04
C ASN A 44 -7.85 -8.35 53.46
N THR A 45 -9.04 -8.78 53.88
CA THR A 45 -9.44 -8.77 55.28
C THR A 45 -8.72 -9.89 56.04
N SER A 46 -7.62 -9.56 56.72
CA SER A 46 -7.12 -10.34 57.85
C SER A 46 -7.61 -9.70 59.14
N LEU A 47 -8.31 -10.50 59.97
CA LEU A 47 -8.57 -10.14 61.36
C LEU A 47 -7.21 -10.05 62.07
N ASP A 48 -6.83 -8.84 62.48
CA ASP A 48 -5.85 -8.69 63.55
C ASP A 48 -6.30 -7.63 64.54
N THR A 49 -6.17 -8.03 65.80
CA THR A 49 -6.77 -7.41 66.97
C THR A 49 -5.75 -6.48 67.58
N THR A 50 -5.81 -5.17 67.33
CA THR A 50 -5.26 -4.14 68.22
C THR A 50 -5.88 -2.78 67.90
N ALA A 51 -6.53 -2.18 68.91
CA ALA A 51 -6.98 -0.81 68.85
C ALA A 51 -5.79 0.16 68.93
N PRO A 52 -5.84 1.28 68.20
CA PRO A 52 -5.77 2.56 68.91
C PRO A 52 -6.72 3.65 68.37
N THR A 53 -7.37 4.29 69.35
CA THR A 53 -7.61 5.74 69.53
C THR A 53 -8.17 6.56 68.36
N ILE A 54 -9.49 6.78 68.43
CA ILE A 54 -10.21 7.95 67.86
C ILE A 54 -9.60 9.19 68.53
N THR A 55 -9.05 10.19 67.85
CA THR A 55 -9.83 11.35 67.38
C THR A 55 -8.91 12.25 66.52
N GLU A 56 -8.76 11.92 65.24
CA GLU A 56 -8.37 12.89 64.21
C GLU A 56 -9.36 12.75 63.03
N TYR A 57 -10.65 12.76 63.37
CA TYR A 57 -11.74 12.76 62.41
C TYR A 57 -12.14 14.20 62.08
N SER A 58 -11.39 14.85 61.18
CA SER A 58 -12.00 15.84 60.29
C SER A 58 -11.16 16.11 59.04
N LYS A 59 -11.76 15.80 57.88
CA LYS A 59 -11.44 16.21 56.51
C LYS A 59 -10.39 15.41 55.73
N GLN A 60 -10.73 14.16 55.42
CA GLN A 60 -10.69 13.71 54.03
C GLN A 60 -12.06 13.10 53.69
N MET A 61 -12.99 13.93 53.21
CA MET A 61 -14.17 13.40 52.54
C MET A 61 -13.66 12.61 51.34
N SER A 62 -13.88 11.29 51.34
CA SER A 62 -13.60 10.45 50.17
C SER A 62 -14.32 11.07 48.98
N LYS A 63 -13.56 11.59 48.02
CA LYS A 63 -14.12 12.21 46.82
C LYS A 63 -14.98 11.16 46.12
N TYR A 64 -16.26 11.46 45.90
CA TYR A 64 -17.16 10.57 45.16
C TYR A 64 -16.54 10.24 43.78
N ASP A 65 -16.30 8.95 43.53
CA ASP A 65 -15.71 8.48 42.27
C ASP A 65 -16.80 8.08 41.28
N TRP A 66 -17.22 9.05 40.47
CA TRP A 66 -18.23 8.86 39.44
C TRP A 66 -17.85 7.80 38.40
N ARG A 67 -16.56 7.48 38.25
CA ARG A 67 -16.10 6.44 37.29
C ARG A 67 -16.53 5.05 37.75
N ILE A 68 -16.35 4.77 39.05
CA ILE A 68 -16.78 3.49 39.64
C ILE A 68 -18.29 3.35 39.54
N HIS A 69 -19.05 4.41 39.85
CA HIS A 69 -20.51 4.36 39.70
C HIS A 69 -20.91 4.12 38.25
N SER A 70 -20.30 4.81 37.28
CA SER A 70 -20.63 4.61 35.85
C SER A 70 -20.35 3.17 35.41
N LEU A 71 -19.22 2.58 35.84
CA LEU A 71 -18.88 1.18 35.56
C LEU A 71 -19.91 0.21 36.16
N LEU A 72 -20.32 0.43 37.42
CA LEU A 72 -21.35 -0.38 38.08
C LEU A 72 -22.70 -0.27 37.38
N LEU A 73 -23.08 0.93 36.92
CA LEU A 73 -24.30 1.16 36.18
C LEU A 73 -24.27 0.43 34.82
N CYS A 74 -23.19 0.56 34.05
CA CYS A 74 -23.02 -0.17 32.79
C CYS A 74 -23.13 -1.69 33.00
N ARG A 75 -22.41 -2.23 34.00
CA ARG A 75 -22.50 -3.65 34.34
C ARG A 75 -23.92 -4.07 34.70
N HIS A 76 -24.64 -3.24 35.47
CA HIS A 76 -26.03 -3.50 35.82
C HIS A 76 -26.95 -3.51 34.58
N ILE A 77 -26.79 -2.54 33.68
CA ILE A 77 -27.58 -2.44 32.43
C ILE A 77 -27.31 -3.63 31.51
N ILE A 78 -26.06 -4.11 31.40
CA ILE A 78 -25.73 -5.30 30.63
C ILE A 78 -26.39 -6.55 31.25
N THR A 79 -26.15 -6.83 32.53
CA THR A 79 -26.64 -8.07 33.14
C THR A 79 -28.16 -8.08 33.28
N ARG A 80 -28.75 -7.02 33.84
CA ARG A 80 -30.20 -6.98 34.11
C ARG A 80 -31.01 -6.61 32.87
N GLY A 81 -30.48 -5.69 32.06
CA GLY A 81 -31.14 -5.22 30.85
C GLY A 81 -30.92 -6.16 29.68
N LEU A 82 -29.68 -6.33 29.20
CA LEU A 82 -29.41 -7.13 27.99
C LEU A 82 -29.57 -8.64 28.21
N GLU A 83 -28.92 -9.20 29.24
CA GLU A 83 -28.88 -10.66 29.44
C GLU A 83 -30.21 -11.19 30.00
N GLU A 84 -30.75 -10.55 31.03
CA GLU A 84 -32.01 -10.96 31.64
C GLU A 84 -33.26 -10.37 30.95
N GLY A 85 -33.13 -9.27 30.20
CA GLY A 85 -34.26 -8.65 29.47
C GLY A 85 -35.27 -7.92 30.37
N ILE A 86 -34.88 -7.53 31.59
CA ILE A 86 -35.80 -6.92 32.56
C ILE A 86 -36.15 -5.50 32.14
N GLY A 87 -37.46 -5.23 32.03
CA GLY A 87 -37.97 -3.91 31.64
C GLY A 87 -37.94 -3.66 30.13
N SER A 88 -37.69 -4.70 29.33
CA SER A 88 -37.73 -4.61 27.87
C SER A 88 -39.11 -4.23 27.35
N ASP A 89 -39.14 -3.32 26.38
CA ASP A 89 -40.32 -2.79 25.71
C ASP A 89 -40.31 -3.07 24.19
N LEU A 90 -39.31 -3.84 23.73
CA LEU A 90 -39.17 -4.27 22.35
C LEU A 90 -38.53 -5.67 22.27
N THR A 91 -39.05 -6.52 21.40
CA THR A 91 -38.40 -7.78 21.03
C THR A 91 -37.86 -7.69 19.60
N ILE A 92 -36.56 -7.88 19.42
CA ILE A 92 -35.95 -8.02 18.09
C ILE A 92 -35.77 -9.50 17.78
N ARG A 93 -36.23 -9.97 16.62
CA ARG A 93 -35.93 -11.30 16.09
C ARG A 93 -34.84 -11.21 15.03
N ALA A 94 -33.77 -11.97 15.19
CA ALA A 94 -32.69 -12.11 14.21
C ALA A 94 -31.97 -13.45 14.43
N PHE A 95 -31.43 -14.07 13.38
CA PHE A 95 -30.72 -15.37 13.46
C PHE A 95 -31.57 -16.47 14.11
N GLY A 96 -32.88 -16.45 13.87
CA GLY A 96 -33.85 -17.34 14.54
C GLY A 96 -33.94 -17.19 16.06
N ARG A 97 -33.34 -16.15 16.66
CA ARG A 97 -33.35 -15.86 18.11
C ARG A 97 -34.18 -14.62 18.42
N SER A 98 -34.71 -14.57 19.65
CA SER A 98 -35.43 -13.42 20.17
C SER A 98 -34.58 -12.68 21.21
N TYR A 99 -34.42 -11.37 21.00
CA TYR A 99 -33.67 -10.47 21.85
C TYR A 99 -34.64 -9.51 22.53
N ARG A 100 -34.73 -9.57 23.86
CA ARG A 100 -35.55 -8.67 24.67
C ARG A 100 -34.76 -7.39 24.97
N LEU A 101 -35.12 -6.29 24.31
CA LEU A 101 -34.33 -5.06 24.28
C LEU A 101 -35.14 -3.84 24.69
N HIS A 102 -34.46 -2.70 24.84
CA HIS A 102 -35.01 -1.45 25.35
C HIS A 102 -34.92 -0.36 24.29
N ARG A 103 -36.04 0.22 23.89
CA ARG A 103 -36.12 1.31 22.90
C ARG A 103 -35.23 2.49 23.31
N LEU A 104 -35.22 2.85 24.59
CA LEU A 104 -34.39 3.93 25.13
C LEU A 104 -32.89 3.69 24.92
N ILE A 105 -32.43 2.44 25.07
CA ILE A 105 -31.02 2.08 24.85
C ILE A 105 -30.73 2.03 23.35
N LEU A 106 -31.63 1.51 22.52
CA LEU A 106 -31.40 1.40 21.08
C LEU A 106 -31.46 2.75 20.35
N ASP A 107 -32.28 3.70 20.80
CA ASP A 107 -32.44 5.03 20.15
C ASP A 107 -31.15 5.87 20.12
N GLN A 108 -30.15 5.55 20.94
CA GLN A 108 -28.84 6.20 20.86
C GLN A 108 -28.09 5.86 19.55
N ASN A 109 -28.46 4.75 18.91
CA ASN A 109 -27.83 4.26 17.69
C ASN A 109 -28.59 4.78 16.45
N PRO A 110 -27.91 5.37 15.45
CA PRO A 110 -28.57 5.96 14.28
C PRO A 110 -29.48 5.01 13.50
N TYR A 111 -29.09 3.74 13.34
CA TYR A 111 -29.89 2.74 12.64
C TYR A 111 -31.20 2.47 13.38
N PHE A 112 -31.13 2.15 14.68
CA PHE A 112 -32.32 1.86 15.48
C PHE A 112 -33.19 3.09 15.71
N LYS A 113 -32.59 4.27 15.85
CA LYS A 113 -33.32 5.53 15.91
C LYS A 113 -34.19 5.73 14.67
N LEU A 114 -33.64 5.48 13.48
CA LEU A 114 -34.41 5.59 12.24
C LEU A 114 -35.49 4.51 12.14
N LEU A 115 -35.15 3.26 12.49
CA LEU A 115 -36.07 2.13 12.47
C LEU A 115 -37.28 2.32 13.40
N LEU A 116 -37.05 2.92 14.58
CA LEU A 116 -38.05 3.12 15.63
C LEU A 116 -38.70 4.51 15.57
N ALA A 117 -38.25 5.40 14.69
CA ALA A 117 -38.88 6.69 14.46
C ALA A 117 -40.27 6.52 13.83
N GLY A 118 -41.20 7.42 14.16
CA GLY A 118 -42.56 7.39 13.64
C GLY A 118 -42.61 7.49 12.10
N GLY A 119 -43.47 6.68 11.48
CA GLY A 119 -43.66 6.62 10.02
C GLY A 119 -43.44 5.25 9.39
N PHE A 120 -42.88 4.30 10.15
CA PHE A 120 -42.73 2.89 9.77
C PHE A 120 -43.61 1.99 10.64
N ARG A 121 -43.89 0.76 10.19
CA ARG A 121 -44.75 -0.19 10.96
C ARG A 121 -44.11 -0.59 12.29
N GLU A 122 -42.79 -0.53 12.33
CA GLU A 122 -41.92 -0.90 13.42
C GLU A 122 -41.97 0.11 14.58
N SER A 123 -42.38 1.36 14.33
CA SER A 123 -42.41 2.41 15.37
C SER A 123 -43.34 2.04 16.52
N ASP A 124 -44.49 1.44 16.20
CA ASP A 124 -45.53 1.08 17.18
C ASP A 124 -45.53 -0.42 17.53
N ALA A 125 -44.61 -1.20 16.94
CA ALA A 125 -44.54 -2.63 17.14
C ALA A 125 -43.75 -3.01 18.40
N ASN A 126 -44.29 -3.92 19.20
CA ASN A 126 -43.55 -4.51 20.34
C ASN A 126 -42.57 -5.61 19.90
N GLU A 127 -42.60 -5.97 18.61
CA GLU A 127 -41.79 -7.01 18.01
C GLU A 127 -41.38 -6.62 16.59
N VAL A 128 -40.08 -6.69 16.30
CA VAL A 128 -39.48 -6.34 15.01
C VAL A 128 -38.55 -7.46 14.57
N THR A 129 -38.63 -7.88 13.31
CA THR A 129 -37.75 -8.91 12.74
C THR A 129 -36.72 -8.26 11.84
N LEU A 130 -35.44 -8.54 12.09
CA LEU A 130 -34.32 -8.13 11.25
C LEU A 130 -33.82 -9.36 10.48
N TYR A 131 -33.91 -9.31 9.16
CA TYR A 131 -33.45 -10.36 8.25
C TYR A 131 -31.94 -10.24 8.00
N LEU A 132 -31.15 -10.33 9.06
CA LEU A 132 -29.69 -10.20 9.00
C LEU A 132 -29.02 -11.45 8.40
N GLU A 133 -29.72 -12.58 8.33
CA GLU A 133 -29.19 -13.84 7.80
C GLU A 133 -28.88 -13.78 6.29
N GLU A 134 -29.42 -12.79 5.58
CA GLU A 134 -29.15 -12.57 4.15
C GLU A 134 -27.75 -11.95 3.91
N HIS A 135 -27.10 -11.42 4.94
CA HIS A 135 -25.76 -10.83 4.83
C HIS A 135 -24.66 -11.85 5.13
N SER A 136 -23.80 -12.12 4.14
CA SER A 136 -22.75 -13.16 4.20
C SER A 136 -21.77 -13.05 5.37
N PHE A 137 -21.52 -11.84 5.90
CA PHE A 137 -20.57 -11.62 7.01
C PHE A 137 -21.21 -11.14 8.32
N ILE A 138 -22.54 -10.92 8.38
CA ILE A 138 -23.19 -10.60 9.66
C ILE A 138 -23.63 -11.90 10.31
N ASN A 139 -23.15 -12.16 11.52
CA ASN A 139 -23.53 -13.36 12.26
C ASN A 139 -24.03 -13.03 13.67
N THR A 140 -24.49 -14.07 14.37
CA THR A 140 -25.04 -13.93 15.73
C THR A 140 -24.05 -13.31 16.70
N GLN A 141 -22.76 -13.66 16.61
CA GLN A 141 -21.71 -13.17 17.51
C GLN A 141 -21.39 -11.69 17.28
N SER A 142 -21.28 -11.26 16.02
CA SER A 142 -21.03 -9.86 15.68
C SER A 142 -22.25 -8.98 15.97
N PHE A 143 -23.46 -9.50 15.82
CA PHE A 143 -24.67 -8.80 16.24
C PHE A 143 -24.76 -8.68 17.76
N GLN A 144 -24.45 -9.75 18.50
CA GLN A 144 -24.35 -9.72 19.96
C GLN A 144 -23.32 -8.70 20.44
N PHE A 145 -22.17 -8.61 19.76
CA PHE A 145 -21.15 -7.60 20.03
C PHE A 145 -21.71 -6.17 19.93
N VAL A 146 -22.50 -5.86 18.89
CA VAL A 146 -23.13 -4.53 18.74
C VAL A 146 -24.14 -4.27 19.87
N LEU A 147 -24.94 -5.26 20.26
CA LEU A 147 -25.86 -5.10 21.39
C LEU A 147 -25.10 -4.83 22.70
N GLU A 148 -24.05 -5.60 22.99
CA GLU A 148 -23.20 -5.38 24.17
C GLU A 148 -22.58 -3.97 24.16
N TYR A 149 -22.12 -3.51 23.00
CA TYR A 149 -21.61 -2.16 22.82
C TYR A 149 -22.66 -1.09 23.17
N LEU A 150 -23.88 -1.22 22.63
CA LEU A 150 -24.98 -0.27 22.92
C LEU A 150 -25.43 -0.30 24.38
N TYR A 151 -25.32 -1.44 25.06
CA TYR A 151 -25.64 -1.58 26.48
C TYR A 151 -24.49 -1.15 27.41
N GLY A 152 -23.42 -0.57 26.85
CA GLY A 152 -22.36 0.06 27.62
C GLY A 152 -21.25 -0.89 28.05
N LYS A 153 -20.94 -1.93 27.26
CA LYS A 153 -19.75 -2.75 27.51
C LYS A 153 -18.49 -1.88 27.39
N ILE A 154 -17.74 -1.76 28.48
CA ILE A 154 -16.57 -0.87 28.60
C ILE A 154 -15.27 -1.55 28.16
N GLU A 155 -15.27 -2.88 28.00
CA GLU A 155 -14.09 -3.63 27.56
C GLU A 155 -13.69 -3.26 26.13
N GLU A 156 -12.38 -3.19 25.88
CA GLU A 156 -11.88 -2.97 24.52
C GLU A 156 -12.36 -4.07 23.56
N PRO A 157 -12.82 -3.71 22.35
CA PRO A 157 -13.21 -4.66 21.33
C PRO A 157 -12.09 -5.68 21.05
N GLN A 158 -12.37 -6.96 21.30
CA GLN A 158 -11.44 -8.05 21.02
C GLN A 158 -11.43 -8.36 19.51
N ILE A 159 -10.75 -7.53 18.73
CA ILE A 159 -10.62 -7.66 17.28
C ILE A 159 -9.46 -8.59 16.94
N SER A 160 -9.71 -9.54 16.07
CA SER A 160 -8.77 -10.56 15.61
C SER A 160 -8.95 -10.86 14.13
N LYS A 161 -7.97 -11.53 13.51
CA LYS A 161 -8.04 -12.00 12.12
C LYS A 161 -9.30 -12.82 11.81
N ASP A 162 -9.83 -13.54 12.81
CA ASP A 162 -10.93 -14.48 12.63
C ASP A 162 -12.32 -13.81 12.70
N ASN A 163 -12.42 -12.64 13.34
CA ASN A 163 -13.70 -11.95 13.56
C ASN A 163 -13.79 -10.54 12.94
N VAL A 164 -12.68 -9.95 12.49
CA VAL A 164 -12.64 -8.54 12.07
C VAL A 164 -13.58 -8.24 10.90
N ARG A 165 -13.73 -9.16 9.94
CA ARG A 165 -14.66 -8.99 8.80
C ARG A 165 -16.11 -8.93 9.28
N GLN A 166 -16.48 -9.81 10.19
CA GLN A 166 -17.84 -9.89 10.70
C GLN A 166 -18.18 -8.70 11.59
N ILE A 167 -17.25 -8.28 12.46
CA ILE A 167 -17.41 -7.09 13.29
C ILE A 167 -17.51 -5.85 12.40
N LEU A 168 -16.63 -5.69 11.41
CA LEU A 168 -16.65 -4.51 10.52
C LEU A 168 -17.94 -4.44 9.69
N ALA A 169 -18.39 -5.56 9.11
CA ALA A 169 -19.64 -5.61 8.35
C ALA A 169 -20.84 -5.23 9.23
N THR A 170 -20.90 -5.81 10.45
CA THR A 170 -22.02 -5.57 11.38
C THR A 170 -22.01 -4.15 11.93
N CYS A 171 -20.85 -3.64 12.35
CA CYS A 171 -20.71 -2.26 12.82
C CYS A 171 -20.97 -1.25 11.69
N SER A 172 -20.63 -1.56 10.44
CA SER A 172 -20.96 -0.71 9.29
C SER A 172 -22.47 -0.63 9.07
N TYR A 173 -23.17 -1.76 9.17
CA TYR A 173 -24.63 -1.85 9.04
C TYR A 173 -25.33 -1.05 10.14
N PHE A 174 -24.93 -1.26 11.40
CA PHE A 174 -25.50 -0.56 12.56
C PHE A 174 -24.89 0.83 12.81
N GLN A 175 -24.00 1.32 11.94
CA GLN A 175 -23.38 2.65 12.05
C GLN A 175 -22.59 2.89 13.36
N VAL A 176 -21.87 1.88 13.84
CA VAL A 176 -20.95 2.00 14.99
C VAL A 176 -19.56 2.40 14.49
N MET A 177 -19.38 3.68 14.17
CA MET A 177 -18.23 4.21 13.43
C MET A 177 -16.89 3.99 14.14
N GLU A 178 -16.86 4.12 15.47
CA GLU A 178 -15.61 4.02 16.24
C GLU A 178 -15.02 2.62 16.18
N VAL A 179 -15.88 1.59 16.22
CA VAL A 179 -15.43 0.20 16.04
C VAL A 179 -15.08 -0.07 14.58
N CYS A 180 -15.76 0.56 13.60
CA CYS A 180 -15.38 0.45 12.19
C CYS A 180 -13.94 0.96 11.98
N HIS A 181 -13.60 2.12 12.55
CA HIS A 181 -12.25 2.68 12.49
C HIS A 181 -11.21 1.72 13.09
N LEU A 182 -11.48 1.15 14.28
CA LEU A 182 -10.59 0.16 14.90
C LEU A 182 -10.41 -1.10 14.02
N CYS A 183 -11.48 -1.60 13.39
CA CYS A 183 -11.40 -2.75 12.50
C CYS A 183 -10.57 -2.44 11.24
N VAL A 184 -10.75 -1.27 10.65
CA VAL A 184 -9.96 -0.84 9.48
C VAL A 184 -8.48 -0.73 9.86
N GLU A 185 -8.14 -0.05 10.96
CA GLU A 185 -6.74 0.02 11.45
C GLU A 185 -6.14 -1.36 11.66
N TYR A 186 -6.91 -2.29 12.24
CA TYR A 186 -6.47 -3.67 12.41
C TYR A 186 -6.18 -4.35 11.08
N ILE A 187 -7.10 -4.26 10.10
CA ILE A 187 -6.94 -4.84 8.75
C ILE A 187 -5.66 -4.29 8.10
N LEU A 188 -5.50 -2.96 8.08
CA LEU A 188 -4.34 -2.30 7.48
C LEU A 188 -3.01 -2.82 8.05
N LYS A 189 -2.98 -3.08 9.37
CA LYS A 189 -1.80 -3.61 10.07
C LYS A 189 -1.47 -5.07 9.72
N ILE A 190 -2.47 -5.89 9.37
CA ILE A 190 -2.28 -7.33 9.12
C ILE A 190 -2.24 -7.71 7.64
N LEU A 191 -2.37 -6.74 6.72
CA LEU A 191 -2.30 -6.99 5.27
C LEU A 191 -1.01 -7.70 4.88
N ASN A 192 -1.14 -8.78 4.12
CA ASN A 192 -0.07 -9.60 3.60
C ASN A 192 -0.52 -10.33 2.31
N GLN A 193 0.41 -11.05 1.68
CA GLN A 193 0.16 -11.75 0.42
C GLN A 193 -0.93 -12.83 0.50
N GLN A 194 -1.22 -13.39 1.68
CA GLN A 194 -2.26 -14.41 1.87
C GLN A 194 -3.66 -13.83 2.03
N ASN A 195 -3.81 -12.56 2.46
CA ASN A 195 -5.12 -12.00 2.81
C ASN A 195 -5.50 -10.72 2.05
N VAL A 196 -4.58 -10.11 1.29
CA VAL A 196 -4.83 -8.83 0.61
C VAL A 196 -6.00 -8.90 -0.37
N ILE A 197 -6.11 -10.00 -1.13
CA ILE A 197 -7.20 -10.20 -2.10
C ILE A 197 -8.52 -10.41 -1.35
N ASP A 198 -8.54 -11.22 -0.30
CA ASP A 198 -9.74 -11.48 0.51
C ASP A 198 -10.30 -10.20 1.13
N TYR A 199 -9.45 -9.32 1.65
CA TYR A 199 -9.90 -8.04 2.22
C TYR A 199 -10.38 -7.05 1.17
N LEU A 200 -9.76 -7.07 -0.02
CA LEU A 200 -10.19 -6.26 -1.15
C LEU A 200 -11.57 -6.70 -1.64
N LEU A 201 -11.80 -8.01 -1.85
CA LEU A 201 -13.11 -8.56 -2.21
C LEU A 201 -14.17 -8.30 -1.15
N PHE A 202 -13.83 -8.54 0.11
CA PHE A 202 -14.72 -8.26 1.25
C PHE A 202 -15.19 -6.80 1.28
N ALA A 203 -14.26 -5.85 1.09
CA ALA A 203 -14.57 -4.43 1.11
C ALA A 203 -15.43 -3.99 -0.08
N ASP A 204 -15.22 -4.58 -1.26
CA ASP A 204 -15.98 -4.30 -2.49
C ASP A 204 -17.41 -4.83 -2.41
N GLU A 205 -17.59 -6.08 -2.00
CA GLU A 205 -18.89 -6.74 -1.97
C GLU A 205 -19.85 -6.16 -0.89
N HIS A 206 -19.32 -5.68 0.23
CA HIS A 206 -20.12 -5.34 1.42
C HIS A 206 -20.25 -3.84 1.68
N MET A 207 -19.61 -2.99 0.87
CA MET A 207 -19.62 -1.52 1.00
C MET A 207 -19.40 -1.03 2.44
N VAL A 208 -18.47 -1.67 3.15
CA VAL A 208 -18.18 -1.38 4.56
C VAL A 208 -17.66 0.04 4.76
N LYS A 209 -17.89 0.59 5.95
CA LYS A 209 -17.34 1.91 6.32
C LYS A 209 -15.82 1.84 6.39
N GLY A 210 -15.15 2.73 5.65
CA GLY A 210 -13.69 2.77 5.53
C GLY A 210 -13.12 1.84 4.44
N ALA A 211 -13.96 1.33 3.53
CA ALA A 211 -13.52 0.52 2.38
C ALA A 211 -12.49 1.23 1.50
N ASP A 212 -12.60 2.55 1.31
CA ASP A 212 -11.63 3.40 0.60
C ASP A 212 -10.21 3.23 1.13
N ARG A 213 -10.05 3.22 2.46
CA ARG A 213 -8.75 3.03 3.10
C ARG A 213 -8.21 1.62 2.89
N ILE A 214 -9.08 0.62 2.92
CA ILE A 214 -8.71 -0.78 2.66
C ILE A 214 -8.26 -0.92 1.19
N PHE A 215 -8.99 -0.31 0.26
CA PHE A 215 -8.67 -0.30 -1.16
C PHE A 215 -7.34 0.38 -1.46
N ASP A 216 -7.09 1.56 -0.90
CA ASP A 216 -5.83 2.29 -1.11
C ASP A 216 -4.63 1.51 -0.55
N ALA A 217 -4.81 0.89 0.62
CA ALA A 217 -3.77 0.07 1.22
C ALA A 217 -3.52 -1.24 0.48
N ALA A 218 -4.57 -1.94 0.06
CA ALA A 218 -4.45 -3.16 -0.75
C ALA A 218 -3.81 -2.86 -2.11
N PHE A 219 -4.19 -1.76 -2.75
CA PHE A 219 -3.59 -1.29 -3.99
C PHE A 219 -2.10 -0.99 -3.83
N THR A 220 -1.74 -0.24 -2.79
CA THR A 220 -0.33 0.11 -2.52
C THR A 220 0.48 -1.13 -2.16
N PHE A 221 -0.11 -2.06 -1.40
CA PHE A 221 0.49 -3.36 -1.11
C PHE A 221 0.77 -4.15 -2.39
N LEU A 222 -0.22 -4.30 -3.27
CA LEU A 222 -0.08 -5.03 -4.53
C LEU A 222 0.94 -4.35 -5.46
N CYS A 223 0.91 -3.03 -5.55
CA CYS A 223 1.90 -2.26 -6.30
C CYS A 223 3.33 -2.55 -5.81
N ARG A 224 3.55 -2.78 -4.51
CA ARG A 224 4.88 -3.08 -3.94
C ARG A 224 5.27 -4.56 -4.04
N GLU A 225 4.33 -5.47 -3.81
CA GLU A 225 4.63 -6.88 -3.53
C GLU A 225 4.17 -7.86 -4.63
N ALA A 226 3.21 -7.49 -5.48
CA ALA A 226 2.56 -8.45 -6.39
C ALA A 226 3.53 -9.14 -7.35
N TYR A 227 4.57 -8.45 -7.83
CA TYR A 227 5.56 -9.08 -8.71
C TYR A 227 6.22 -10.33 -8.11
N ASN A 228 6.42 -10.35 -6.78
CA ASN A 228 7.01 -11.47 -6.05
C ASN A 228 5.97 -12.47 -5.51
N MET A 229 4.67 -12.20 -5.65
CA MET A 229 3.62 -13.11 -5.18
C MET A 229 3.43 -14.30 -6.11
N ASP A 230 2.93 -15.41 -5.56
CA ASP A 230 2.52 -16.57 -6.36
C ASP A 230 1.45 -16.17 -7.37
N ARG A 231 1.65 -16.54 -8.64
CA ARG A 231 0.74 -16.24 -9.75
C ARG A 231 -0.62 -16.91 -9.58
N HIS A 232 -0.71 -18.04 -8.87
CA HIS A 232 -1.99 -18.69 -8.56
C HIS A 232 -2.82 -17.89 -7.55
N ILE A 233 -2.17 -17.17 -6.63
CA ILE A 233 -2.85 -16.24 -5.72
C ILE A 233 -3.35 -15.04 -6.54
N LEU A 234 -2.54 -14.51 -7.46
CA LEU A 234 -2.95 -13.37 -8.28
C LEU A 234 -3.97 -13.72 -9.36
N ALA A 235 -4.08 -15.00 -9.75
CA ALA A 235 -5.06 -15.45 -10.74
C ALA A 235 -6.52 -15.27 -10.28
N ILE A 236 -6.77 -15.18 -8.97
CA ILE A 236 -8.09 -14.88 -8.40
C ILE A 236 -8.34 -13.37 -8.18
N LEU A 237 -7.36 -12.50 -8.46
CA LEU A 237 -7.54 -11.06 -8.37
C LEU A 237 -8.53 -10.59 -9.46
N PRO A 238 -9.56 -9.79 -9.12
CA PRO A 238 -10.48 -9.27 -10.12
C PRO A 238 -9.77 -8.49 -11.23
N LEU A 239 -10.28 -8.62 -12.46
CA LEU A 239 -9.63 -8.11 -13.67
C LEU A 239 -9.38 -6.59 -13.62
N ASN A 240 -10.34 -5.83 -13.10
CA ASN A 240 -10.21 -4.38 -12.93
C ASN A 240 -9.06 -3.99 -11.98
N TRP A 241 -8.84 -4.77 -10.92
CA TRP A 241 -7.75 -4.56 -9.98
C TRP A 241 -6.40 -4.98 -10.56
N LEU A 242 -6.35 -6.08 -11.31
CA LEU A 242 -5.16 -6.48 -12.05
C LEU A 242 -4.76 -5.39 -13.06
N GLU A 243 -5.72 -4.88 -13.85
CA GLU A 243 -5.50 -3.78 -14.78
C GLU A 243 -4.96 -2.53 -14.05
N LYS A 244 -5.60 -2.14 -12.95
CA LYS A 244 -5.20 -0.97 -12.15
C LYS A 244 -3.76 -1.09 -11.63
N VAL A 245 -3.35 -2.27 -11.15
CA VAL A 245 -1.97 -2.51 -10.67
C VAL A 245 -0.99 -2.46 -11.84
N VAL A 246 -1.26 -3.18 -12.92
CA VAL A 246 -0.34 -3.26 -14.08
C VAL A 246 -0.22 -1.93 -14.81
N GLU A 247 -1.26 -1.11 -14.88
CA GLU A 247 -1.19 0.22 -15.51
C GLU A 247 -0.44 1.24 -14.64
N SER A 248 -0.36 0.99 -13.32
CA SER A 248 0.27 1.89 -12.36
C SER A 248 1.77 2.06 -12.60
N ASP A 249 2.21 3.33 -12.60
CA ASP A 249 3.63 3.68 -12.57
C ASP A 249 4.28 3.37 -11.21
N ALA A 250 3.46 3.17 -10.18
CA ALA A 250 3.90 2.77 -8.85
C ALA A 250 3.93 1.25 -8.66
N PHE A 251 3.67 0.45 -9.71
CA PHE A 251 3.85 -1.00 -9.65
C PHE A 251 5.32 -1.35 -9.80
N TRP A 252 5.86 -2.00 -8.78
CA TRP A 252 7.23 -2.49 -8.75
C TRP A 252 7.35 -3.71 -9.63
N VAL A 253 8.02 -3.49 -10.76
CA VAL A 253 8.40 -4.52 -11.73
C VAL A 253 9.68 -4.04 -12.43
N PRO A 254 10.70 -4.90 -12.63
CA PRO A 254 12.02 -4.44 -13.08
C PRO A 254 12.00 -3.66 -14.40
N SER A 255 11.33 -4.19 -15.44
CA SER A 255 11.15 -3.51 -16.73
C SER A 255 9.78 -3.82 -17.35
N GLU A 256 9.51 -3.21 -18.51
CA GLU A 256 8.32 -3.53 -19.31
C GLU A 256 8.27 -4.98 -19.76
N TYR A 257 9.42 -5.63 -20.00
CA TYR A 257 9.47 -7.04 -20.36
C TYR A 257 9.01 -7.94 -19.21
N GLU A 258 9.48 -7.69 -17.99
CA GLU A 258 8.99 -8.41 -16.82
C GLU A 258 7.52 -8.06 -16.51
N ARG A 259 7.06 -6.84 -16.85
CA ARG A 259 5.63 -6.45 -16.75
C ARG A 259 4.76 -7.27 -17.71
N TYR A 260 5.25 -7.53 -18.92
CA TYR A 260 4.62 -8.46 -19.86
C TYR A 260 4.59 -9.90 -19.31
N GLN A 261 5.74 -10.42 -18.88
CA GLN A 261 5.86 -11.79 -18.37
C GLN A 261 4.97 -12.01 -17.14
N PHE A 262 4.85 -11.00 -16.27
CA PHE A 262 3.96 -11.03 -15.12
C PHE A 262 2.51 -11.35 -15.52
N ILE A 263 1.96 -10.65 -16.53
CA ILE A 263 0.59 -10.88 -17.00
C ILE A 263 0.48 -12.23 -17.72
N GLN A 264 1.44 -12.57 -18.59
CA GLN A 264 1.49 -13.87 -19.27
C GLN A 264 1.39 -15.03 -18.27
N GLN A 265 2.17 -14.95 -17.18
CA GLN A 265 2.18 -15.97 -16.13
C GLN A 265 0.86 -16.03 -15.34
N ILE A 266 0.17 -14.90 -15.15
CA ILE A 266 -1.17 -14.87 -14.55
C ILE A 266 -2.19 -15.51 -15.47
N ILE A 267 -2.19 -15.19 -16.78
CA ILE A 267 -3.07 -15.83 -17.77
C ILE A 267 -2.85 -17.35 -17.79
N GLN A 268 -1.60 -17.79 -17.70
CA GLN A 268 -1.25 -19.21 -17.61
C GLN A 268 -1.79 -19.84 -16.32
N ALA A 269 -1.62 -19.19 -15.17
CA ALA A 269 -2.13 -19.67 -13.88
C ALA A 269 -3.68 -19.73 -13.86
N GLN A 270 -4.34 -18.74 -14.45
CA GLN A 270 -5.79 -18.72 -14.65
C GLN A 270 -6.25 -19.90 -15.50
N TYR A 271 -5.56 -20.17 -16.62
CA TYR A 271 -5.85 -21.36 -17.43
C TYR A 271 -5.72 -22.65 -16.61
N GLU A 272 -4.65 -22.80 -15.84
CA GLU A 272 -4.46 -23.98 -14.98
C GLU A 272 -5.54 -24.13 -13.90
N LEU A 273 -6.05 -23.03 -13.36
CA LEU A 273 -7.20 -23.03 -12.43
C LEU A 273 -8.50 -23.44 -13.14
N SER A 274 -8.78 -22.93 -14.35
CA SER A 274 -9.97 -23.32 -15.12
C SER A 274 -9.99 -24.81 -15.45
N GLN A 275 -8.82 -25.42 -15.65
CA GLN A 275 -8.72 -26.86 -15.90
C GLN A 275 -8.98 -27.70 -14.65
N LYS A 276 -8.74 -27.16 -13.46
CA LYS A 276 -9.03 -27.82 -12.19
C LYS A 276 -10.49 -27.63 -11.76
N ASN A 277 -11.09 -26.47 -12.08
CA ASN A 277 -12.49 -26.14 -11.80
C ASN A 277 -13.16 -25.55 -13.05
N PRO A 278 -13.82 -26.40 -13.88
CA PRO A 278 -14.45 -25.96 -15.12
C PRO A 278 -15.55 -24.92 -14.97
N ASP A 279 -16.17 -24.83 -13.79
CA ASP A 279 -17.24 -23.86 -13.49
C ASP A 279 -16.71 -22.46 -13.15
N THR A 280 -15.38 -22.28 -13.05
CA THR A 280 -14.79 -20.97 -12.74
C THR A 280 -14.83 -20.09 -13.98
N VAL A 281 -15.63 -19.03 -13.93
CA VAL A 281 -15.63 -17.97 -14.94
C VAL A 281 -14.37 -17.14 -14.76
N ILE A 282 -13.57 -17.03 -15.83
CA ILE A 282 -12.33 -16.25 -15.85
C ILE A 282 -12.47 -15.16 -16.91
N ASP A 283 -12.32 -13.92 -16.48
CA ASP A 283 -12.26 -12.79 -17.40
C ASP A 283 -10.92 -12.78 -18.14
N ASP A 284 -10.94 -12.55 -19.46
CA ASP A 284 -9.74 -12.51 -20.30
C ASP A 284 -8.89 -11.25 -20.04
N PRO A 285 -7.64 -11.35 -19.53
CA PRO A 285 -6.77 -10.20 -19.28
C PRO A 285 -6.07 -9.67 -20.54
N SER A 286 -6.35 -10.22 -21.73
CA SER A 286 -5.63 -9.88 -22.96
C SER A 286 -5.69 -8.40 -23.34
N HIS A 287 -6.73 -7.66 -22.93
CA HIS A 287 -6.78 -6.21 -23.19
C HIS A 287 -5.72 -5.43 -22.39
N ILE A 288 -5.33 -5.92 -21.21
CA ILE A 288 -4.27 -5.33 -20.38
C ILE A 288 -2.93 -5.41 -21.12
N LEU A 289 -2.64 -6.54 -21.78
CA LEU A 289 -1.42 -6.71 -22.58
C LEU A 289 -1.32 -5.66 -23.68
N ARG A 290 -2.43 -5.23 -24.27
CA ARG A 290 -2.45 -4.21 -25.33
C ARG A 290 -2.31 -2.79 -24.80
N LYS A 291 -2.94 -2.49 -23.66
CA LYS A 291 -3.11 -1.11 -23.16
C LYS A 291 -2.02 -0.69 -22.17
N SER A 292 -1.59 -1.58 -21.28
CA SER A 292 -0.86 -1.20 -20.07
C SER A 292 0.66 -1.39 -20.15
N ILE A 293 1.17 -1.89 -21.29
CA ILE A 293 2.59 -2.21 -21.52
C ILE A 293 3.17 -1.31 -22.62
N HIS A 294 4.34 -0.73 -22.35
CA HIS A 294 5.09 0.10 -23.30
C HIS A 294 6.13 -0.75 -24.04
N TYR A 295 5.69 -1.56 -25.01
CA TYR A 295 6.56 -2.48 -25.77
C TYR A 295 7.76 -1.81 -26.45
N MET A 296 7.68 -0.51 -26.80
CA MET A 296 8.81 0.19 -27.42
C MET A 296 10.05 0.27 -26.52
N HIS A 297 9.91 0.03 -25.22
CA HIS A 297 11.01 0.03 -24.26
C HIS A 297 11.66 -1.36 -24.05
N MET A 298 11.25 -2.36 -24.83
CA MET A 298 11.84 -3.71 -24.82
C MET A 298 12.94 -3.84 -25.90
N THR A 299 13.86 -4.78 -25.73
CA THR A 299 14.85 -5.06 -26.79
C THR A 299 14.21 -5.79 -27.97
N PHE A 300 14.89 -5.79 -29.13
CA PHE A 300 14.43 -6.56 -30.28
C PHE A 300 14.28 -8.05 -29.97
N GLU A 301 15.22 -8.63 -29.21
CA GLU A 301 15.21 -10.03 -28.80
C GLU A 301 14.01 -10.35 -27.91
N GLN A 302 13.65 -9.43 -27.01
CA GLN A 302 12.45 -9.53 -26.17
C GLN A 302 11.17 -9.46 -27.01
N LEU A 303 11.06 -8.50 -27.94
CA LEU A 303 9.90 -8.43 -28.85
C LEU A 303 9.78 -9.69 -29.72
N GLN A 304 10.92 -10.25 -30.16
CA GLN A 304 10.95 -11.49 -30.91
C GLN A 304 10.53 -12.69 -30.05
N ALA A 305 10.89 -12.75 -28.77
CA ALA A 305 10.41 -13.78 -27.85
C ALA A 305 8.88 -13.73 -27.72
N ILE A 306 8.32 -12.53 -27.46
CA ILE A 306 6.88 -12.29 -27.30
C ILE A 306 6.09 -12.72 -28.53
N ARG A 307 6.64 -12.50 -29.73
CA ARG A 307 6.01 -12.90 -31.00
C ARG A 307 5.68 -14.40 -31.06
N HIS A 308 6.42 -15.24 -30.35
CA HIS A 308 6.23 -16.69 -30.34
C HIS A 308 5.29 -17.18 -29.23
N ASP A 309 4.86 -16.31 -28.33
CA ASP A 309 3.96 -16.69 -27.24
C ASP A 309 2.52 -16.86 -27.73
N ILE A 310 1.88 -17.93 -27.26
CA ILE A 310 0.54 -18.35 -27.67
C ILE A 310 -0.41 -18.29 -26.48
N HIS A 311 -1.58 -17.72 -26.68
CA HIS A 311 -2.62 -17.62 -25.66
C HIS A 311 -3.15 -19.02 -25.30
N PRO A 312 -3.17 -19.42 -24.01
CA PRO A 312 -3.47 -20.79 -23.62
C PRO A 312 -4.92 -21.20 -23.93
N PHE A 313 -5.89 -20.27 -23.81
CA PHE A 313 -7.29 -20.54 -24.15
C PHE A 313 -7.57 -20.50 -25.67
N THR A 314 -7.26 -19.40 -26.35
CA THR A 314 -7.64 -19.18 -27.75
C THR A 314 -6.70 -19.83 -28.78
N LYS A 315 -5.50 -20.25 -28.37
CA LYS A 315 -4.42 -20.77 -29.25
C LYS A 315 -3.93 -19.81 -30.34
N ASN A 316 -4.33 -18.54 -30.26
CA ASN A 316 -3.82 -17.45 -31.11
C ASN A 316 -2.55 -16.84 -30.48
N PRO A 317 -1.78 -16.02 -31.23
CA PRO A 317 -0.70 -15.23 -30.65
C PRO A 317 -1.19 -14.42 -29.44
N LEU A 318 -0.45 -14.48 -28.33
CA LEU A 318 -0.83 -13.81 -27.08
C LEU A 318 -0.83 -12.28 -27.23
N VAL A 319 0.13 -11.76 -28.01
CA VAL A 319 0.20 -10.35 -28.41
C VAL A 319 0.12 -10.27 -29.93
N HIS A 320 -0.75 -9.40 -30.43
CA HIS A 320 -0.92 -9.24 -31.87
C HIS A 320 0.36 -8.65 -32.52
N GLU A 321 0.75 -9.17 -33.69
CA GLU A 321 1.99 -8.77 -34.39
C GLU A 321 2.06 -7.26 -34.72
N HIS A 322 0.91 -6.56 -34.78
CA HIS A 322 0.90 -5.14 -35.11
C HIS A 322 1.48 -4.30 -33.97
N ILE A 323 1.22 -4.68 -32.71
CA ILE A 323 1.73 -4.01 -31.51
C ILE A 323 3.27 -4.10 -31.49
N LEU A 324 3.81 -5.27 -31.81
CA LEU A 324 5.25 -5.50 -31.85
C LEU A 324 5.93 -4.73 -32.99
N LYS A 325 5.29 -4.69 -34.17
CA LYS A 325 5.78 -3.91 -35.33
C LYS A 325 5.74 -2.40 -35.06
N GLU A 326 4.67 -1.91 -34.43
CA GLU A 326 4.52 -0.51 -34.03
C GLU A 326 5.57 -0.12 -32.98
N ALA A 327 5.79 -0.97 -31.97
CA ALA A 327 6.83 -0.77 -30.97
C ALA A 327 8.23 -0.64 -31.61
N LEU A 328 8.56 -1.53 -32.54
CA LEU A 328 9.83 -1.48 -33.27
C LEU A 328 9.94 -0.22 -34.13
N TRP A 329 8.84 0.20 -34.76
CA TRP A 329 8.80 1.44 -35.54
C TRP A 329 9.05 2.68 -34.67
N LEU A 330 8.42 2.75 -33.48
CA LEU A 330 8.66 3.83 -32.52
C LEU A 330 10.11 3.86 -32.04
N GLN A 331 10.74 2.71 -31.81
CA GLN A 331 12.18 2.62 -31.49
C GLN A 331 13.05 3.23 -32.59
N VAL A 332 12.81 2.85 -33.85
CA VAL A 332 13.55 3.36 -35.01
C VAL A 332 13.37 4.87 -35.13
N GLN A 333 12.14 5.37 -34.98
CA GLN A 333 11.85 6.80 -35.06
C GLN A 333 12.56 7.60 -33.95
N LEU A 334 12.46 7.15 -32.70
CA LEU A 334 13.09 7.82 -31.57
C LEU A 334 14.61 7.82 -31.72
N ARG A 335 15.19 6.67 -32.08
CA ARG A 335 16.62 6.54 -32.37
C ARG A 335 17.06 7.49 -33.48
N SER A 336 16.34 7.53 -34.61
CA SER A 336 16.67 8.41 -35.73
C SER A 336 16.64 9.89 -35.34
N LYS A 337 15.69 10.31 -34.50
CA LYS A 337 15.65 11.68 -33.98
C LYS A 337 16.84 12.00 -33.07
N ILE A 338 17.24 11.06 -32.22
CA ILE A 338 18.38 11.22 -31.31
C ILE A 338 19.71 11.26 -32.07
N GLU A 339 19.94 10.31 -32.99
CA GLU A 339 21.19 10.25 -33.76
C GLU A 339 21.36 11.43 -34.74
N ALA A 340 20.25 12.05 -35.16
CA ALA A 340 20.25 13.24 -36.00
C ALA A 340 20.41 14.56 -35.22
N ALA A 341 20.26 14.56 -33.89
CA ALA A 341 20.34 15.75 -33.07
C ALA A 341 21.80 16.20 -32.84
N ASN A 342 22.04 17.50 -32.86
CA ASN A 342 23.36 18.09 -32.63
C ASN A 342 23.53 18.52 -31.16
N ASP A 343 24.76 18.86 -30.75
CA ASP A 343 25.08 19.29 -29.38
C ASP A 343 24.29 20.52 -28.88
N LYS A 344 23.69 21.30 -29.78
CA LYS A 344 22.85 22.47 -29.45
C LYS A 344 21.39 22.10 -29.21
N ASP A 345 20.95 20.93 -29.64
CA ASP A 345 19.56 20.48 -29.62
C ASP A 345 19.25 19.81 -28.28
N VAL A 346 19.08 20.62 -27.23
CA VAL A 346 18.81 20.11 -25.88
C VAL A 346 17.49 19.31 -25.84
N GLY A 347 16.50 19.73 -26.63
CA GLY A 347 15.26 18.99 -26.86
C GLY A 347 15.19 18.37 -28.26
N ILE A 348 14.44 17.27 -28.42
CA ILE A 348 14.29 16.53 -29.71
C ILE A 348 12.97 16.77 -30.44
N ASN A 349 12.23 17.83 -30.09
CA ASN A 349 10.95 18.18 -30.71
C ASN A 349 9.97 16.99 -30.79
N ILE A 350 9.90 16.22 -29.70
CA ILE A 350 9.00 15.07 -29.59
C ILE A 350 7.68 15.39 -28.88
N THR A 351 7.36 16.68 -28.73
CA THR A 351 6.18 17.13 -28.00
C THR A 351 5.15 17.82 -28.85
N THR A 352 3.90 17.68 -28.44
CA THR A 352 2.74 18.35 -29.04
C THR A 352 1.98 19.16 -27.99
N ARG A 353 1.32 20.24 -28.45
CA ARG A 353 0.53 21.17 -27.62
C ARG A 353 -0.97 20.89 -27.63
N SER A 354 -1.44 19.96 -28.47
CA SER A 354 -2.83 19.47 -28.51
C SER A 354 -2.88 18.14 -29.28
N PRO A 355 -3.65 17.14 -28.82
CA PRO A 355 -4.20 16.15 -29.74
C PRO A 355 -5.13 16.89 -30.72
N THR A 356 -4.89 16.82 -32.02
CA THR A 356 -5.91 17.19 -33.01
C THR A 356 -7.06 16.20 -32.85
N MET A 357 -8.23 16.67 -32.41
CA MET A 357 -9.48 15.88 -32.32
C MET A 357 -10.13 15.69 -33.70
N ASP A 358 -9.32 15.55 -34.75
CA ASP A 358 -9.81 15.44 -36.11
C ASP A 358 -9.52 14.03 -36.65
N GLN A 359 -10.62 13.27 -36.76
CA GLN A 359 -10.84 12.11 -37.62
C GLN A 359 -10.16 10.78 -37.23
N GLU A 360 -11.02 9.87 -36.77
CA GLU A 360 -11.07 8.42 -37.02
C GLU A 360 -9.74 7.65 -37.23
N GLU A 361 -9.48 6.71 -36.30
CA GLU A 361 -8.70 5.46 -36.45
C GLU A 361 -7.17 5.38 -36.19
N GLN A 362 -6.51 6.36 -35.57
CA GLN A 362 -5.19 6.11 -34.95
C GLN A 362 -5.09 6.72 -33.55
N THR A 363 -5.15 5.87 -32.52
CA THR A 363 -4.95 6.26 -31.11
C THR A 363 -3.50 6.66 -30.87
N ILE A 364 -3.12 7.88 -31.25
CA ILE A 364 -1.84 8.46 -30.81
C ILE A 364 -1.99 8.78 -29.33
N ASN A 365 -1.56 7.85 -28.48
CA ASN A 365 -1.50 8.07 -27.05
C ASN A 365 -0.51 9.20 -26.77
N ASN A 366 -1.02 10.33 -26.30
CA ASN A 366 -0.24 11.49 -25.90
C ASN A 366 0.01 11.42 -24.39
N TYR A 367 1.28 11.52 -23.97
CA TYR A 367 1.67 11.33 -22.56
C TYR A 367 1.92 12.68 -21.89
N PRO A 368 1.19 13.04 -20.82
CA PRO A 368 1.29 14.37 -20.22
C PRO A 368 2.66 14.58 -19.58
N ILE A 369 3.31 15.69 -19.95
CA ILE A 369 4.57 16.11 -19.35
C ILE A 369 4.29 16.94 -18.09
N PRO A 370 4.96 16.65 -16.97
CA PRO A 370 4.88 17.48 -15.77
C PRO A 370 5.28 18.95 -16.03
N VAL A 371 4.62 19.89 -15.36
CA VAL A 371 4.97 21.32 -15.46
C VAL A 371 5.81 21.82 -14.29
N ASP A 372 5.69 21.18 -13.13
CA ASP A 372 6.27 21.65 -11.87
C ASP A 372 6.90 20.50 -11.08
N ASP A 373 7.93 20.87 -10.30
CA ASP A 373 8.52 20.02 -9.28
C ASP A 373 7.55 19.87 -8.10
N THR A 374 7.13 18.64 -7.79
CA THR A 374 6.18 18.38 -6.69
C THR A 374 6.57 17.16 -5.86
N THR A 375 6.10 17.15 -4.61
CA THR A 375 6.16 15.98 -3.72
C THR A 375 4.77 15.73 -3.18
N THR A 376 4.25 14.52 -3.39
CA THR A 376 2.92 14.11 -2.97
C THR A 376 3.03 12.91 -2.03
N TYR A 377 2.28 12.93 -0.94
CA TYR A 377 2.18 11.82 0.00
C TYR A 377 0.74 11.30 -0.03
N THR A 378 0.56 10.03 -0.37
CA THR A 378 -0.75 9.36 -0.26
C THR A 378 -0.86 8.70 1.12
N GLY A 379 -2.03 8.75 1.75
CA GLY A 379 -2.28 8.12 3.06
C GLY A 379 -2.22 9.03 4.30
N GLU A 380 -2.05 10.35 4.17
CA GLU A 380 -2.38 11.29 5.25
C GLU A 380 -3.74 11.94 5.00
N PRO A 381 -4.56 12.19 6.04
CA PRO A 381 -5.78 12.97 5.89
C PRO A 381 -5.41 14.32 5.26
N SER A 382 -5.97 14.60 4.09
CA SER A 382 -5.67 15.79 3.28
C SER A 382 -5.75 17.06 4.11
N ALA A 383 -4.62 17.55 4.61
CA ALA A 383 -4.52 18.85 5.27
C ALA A 383 -3.39 19.72 4.72
N ILE A 384 -2.45 19.19 3.93
CA ILE A 384 -1.37 20.01 3.33
C ILE A 384 -1.03 19.55 1.91
N ALA A 385 -2.03 19.41 1.04
CA ALA A 385 -1.77 19.57 -0.38
C ALA A 385 -1.62 21.07 -0.64
N THR A 386 -0.38 21.57 -0.66
CA THR A 386 -0.10 22.93 -1.12
C THR A 386 -0.30 22.96 -2.64
N ALA A 387 -1.56 23.00 -3.06
CA ALA A 387 -1.94 23.35 -4.41
C ALA A 387 -1.59 24.83 -4.60
N LYS A 388 -0.36 25.11 -5.02
CA LYS A 388 -0.06 26.40 -5.65
C LYS A 388 -0.98 26.49 -6.85
N LYS A 389 -1.87 27.49 -6.87
CA LYS A 389 -2.67 27.85 -8.05
C LYS A 389 -1.73 27.96 -9.25
N SER A 390 -1.78 26.99 -10.16
CA SER A 390 -1.00 27.10 -11.40
C SER A 390 -1.65 28.19 -12.25
N THR A 391 -0.91 29.29 -12.42
CA THR A 391 -1.11 30.20 -13.54
C THR A 391 -1.01 29.39 -14.83
N SER A 392 -2.01 29.53 -15.69
CA SER A 392 -2.21 28.96 -17.04
C SER A 392 -0.96 28.57 -17.87
N LEU A 393 -0.18 27.58 -17.43
CA LEU A 393 0.87 26.97 -18.25
C LEU A 393 0.19 26.00 -19.22
N LYS A 394 0.51 26.12 -20.51
CA LYS A 394 -0.05 25.27 -21.56
C LYS A 394 0.52 23.85 -21.39
N GLN A 395 -0.34 22.88 -21.16
CA GLN A 395 0.02 21.46 -21.02
C GLN A 395 0.70 20.95 -22.30
N GLU A 396 1.91 20.39 -22.18
CA GLU A 396 2.60 19.69 -23.27
C GLU A 396 2.46 18.17 -23.11
N TYR A 397 2.48 17.46 -24.24
CA TYR A 397 2.42 15.99 -24.28
C TYR A 397 3.57 15.42 -25.09
N SER A 398 4.16 14.32 -24.61
CA SER A 398 5.14 13.52 -25.34
C SER A 398 4.41 12.59 -26.30
N MET A 399 4.97 12.45 -27.51
CA MET A 399 4.49 11.50 -28.52
C MET A 399 4.90 10.05 -28.21
N TYR A 400 5.85 9.85 -27.29
CA TYR A 400 6.33 8.52 -26.92
C TYR A 400 5.95 8.20 -25.47
N PRO A 401 5.62 6.93 -25.15
CA PRO A 401 5.44 6.52 -23.79
C PRO A 401 6.71 6.77 -22.97
N PRO A 402 6.58 7.25 -21.74
CA PRO A 402 7.69 7.39 -20.82
C PRO A 402 8.28 6.03 -20.45
N PHE A 403 9.60 6.00 -20.26
CA PHE A 403 10.35 4.83 -19.84
C PHE A 403 10.13 4.55 -18.35
N ARG A 404 9.74 3.32 -18.02
CA ARG A 404 9.45 2.87 -16.65
C ARG A 404 10.42 1.76 -16.27
N PHE A 405 11.00 1.87 -15.08
CA PHE A 405 11.83 0.82 -14.49
C PHE A 405 11.77 0.89 -12.97
N SER A 406 12.16 -0.20 -12.32
CA SER A 406 12.17 -0.26 -10.86
C SER A 406 13.51 -0.74 -10.33
N VAL A 407 13.90 -0.22 -9.16
CA VAL A 407 15.10 -0.62 -8.43
C VAL A 407 14.76 -0.82 -6.95
N GLU A 408 15.42 -1.76 -6.29
CA GLU A 408 15.28 -1.99 -4.85
C GLU A 408 16.63 -1.86 -4.17
N PHE A 409 16.68 -1.08 -3.09
CA PHE A 409 17.84 -1.00 -2.22
C PHE A 409 17.55 -1.75 -0.92
N ALA A 410 18.27 -2.85 -0.69
CA ALA A 410 18.17 -3.60 0.56
C ALA A 410 19.01 -2.95 1.67
N ASP A 411 18.58 -3.13 2.92
CA ASP A 411 19.31 -2.71 4.12
C ASP A 411 19.70 -1.22 4.12
N VAL A 412 18.72 -0.36 3.82
CA VAL A 412 18.90 1.09 3.86
C VAL A 412 19.24 1.56 5.29
N THR A 413 18.83 0.81 6.30
CA THR A 413 19.18 1.01 7.72
C THR A 413 20.68 1.02 7.96
N SER A 414 21.46 0.12 7.35
CA SER A 414 22.92 0.06 7.53
C SER A 414 23.71 1.06 6.67
N LEU A 415 23.03 1.78 5.75
CA LEU A 415 23.67 2.78 4.90
C LEU A 415 24.37 3.85 5.75
N LYS A 416 25.68 4.01 5.55
CA LYS A 416 26.51 4.99 6.23
C LYS A 416 26.21 6.41 5.75
N HIS A 417 26.37 7.38 6.66
CA HIS A 417 26.21 8.79 6.33
C HIS A 417 27.22 9.23 5.28
N GLY A 418 26.77 9.99 4.27
CA GLY A 418 27.62 10.51 3.19
C GLY A 418 27.95 9.48 2.09
N THR A 419 27.73 8.20 2.32
CA THR A 419 27.99 7.14 1.33
C THR A 419 26.87 7.05 0.29
N ARG A 420 27.24 6.91 -0.98
CA ARG A 420 26.31 6.69 -2.09
C ARG A 420 26.27 5.21 -2.45
N VAL A 421 25.06 4.68 -2.67
CA VAL A 421 24.84 3.32 -3.18
C VAL A 421 24.05 3.43 -4.47
N TYR A 422 24.61 2.89 -5.55
CA TYR A 422 24.04 2.95 -6.89
C TYR A 422 23.28 1.66 -7.23
N SER A 423 22.23 1.78 -8.03
CA SER A 423 21.61 0.65 -8.72
C SER A 423 22.45 0.21 -9.92
N ASP A 424 22.04 -0.87 -10.56
CA ASP A 424 22.53 -1.22 -11.89
C ASP A 424 22.21 -0.11 -12.91
N SER A 425 23.02 -0.09 -13.97
CA SER A 425 22.88 0.86 -15.06
C SER A 425 21.88 0.36 -16.10
N ILE A 426 20.96 1.24 -16.48
CA ILE A 426 19.88 0.98 -17.42
C ILE A 426 20.06 1.89 -18.64
N PHE A 427 19.95 1.31 -19.83
CA PHE A 427 20.05 2.06 -21.07
C PHE A 427 18.69 2.67 -21.43
N TYR A 428 18.66 3.97 -21.69
CA TYR A 428 17.51 4.65 -22.27
C TYR A 428 17.95 5.79 -23.19
N ALA A 429 17.35 5.83 -24.38
CA ALA A 429 17.46 6.92 -25.33
C ALA A 429 18.92 7.38 -25.62
N GLY A 430 19.83 6.41 -25.75
CA GLY A 430 21.23 6.68 -26.11
C GLY A 430 22.16 7.02 -24.94
N SER A 431 21.67 6.97 -23.70
CA SER A 431 22.45 7.20 -22.47
C SER A 431 22.25 6.06 -21.45
N ASN A 432 23.24 5.84 -20.59
CA ASN A 432 23.10 4.99 -19.41
C ASN A 432 22.64 5.83 -18.21
N TRP A 433 21.68 5.30 -17.47
CA TRP A 433 21.07 5.91 -16.30
C TRP A 433 21.16 4.95 -15.13
N ASN A 434 21.33 5.46 -13.93
CA ASN A 434 21.15 4.68 -12.71
C ASN A 434 20.53 5.54 -11.62
N MET A 435 20.03 4.89 -10.58
CA MET A 435 19.62 5.56 -9.37
C MET A 435 20.71 5.43 -8.32
N TYR A 436 20.76 6.37 -7.38
CA TYR A 436 21.47 6.14 -6.13
C TYR A 436 20.75 6.73 -4.93
N ILE A 437 21.01 6.13 -3.78
CA ILE A 437 20.58 6.63 -2.47
C ILE A 437 21.76 7.12 -1.65
N GLN A 438 21.52 8.12 -0.80
CA GLN A 438 22.54 8.68 0.09
C GLN A 438 21.91 9.22 1.38
N LYS A 439 22.38 8.78 2.55
CA LYS A 439 21.98 9.41 3.83
C LYS A 439 22.72 10.72 4.03
N THR A 440 21.96 11.79 4.25
CA THR A 440 22.44 13.16 4.48
C THR A 440 21.85 13.73 5.78
N ARG A 441 22.43 14.82 6.29
CA ARG A 441 21.89 15.53 7.47
C ARG A 441 20.89 16.57 7.01
N SER A 442 19.75 16.65 7.71
CA SER A 442 18.79 17.73 7.53
C SER A 442 19.34 19.05 8.06
N GLN A 443 18.69 20.16 7.68
CA GLN A 443 18.90 21.48 8.29
C GLN A 443 18.52 21.48 9.78
N ARG A 444 17.60 20.60 10.20
CA ARG A 444 17.26 20.40 11.61
C ARG A 444 18.34 19.56 12.28
N LYS A 445 18.95 20.10 13.33
CA LYS A 445 20.03 19.45 14.09
C LYS A 445 19.59 18.07 14.57
N GLY A 446 20.36 17.04 14.22
CA GLY A 446 20.14 15.65 14.65
C GLY A 446 19.22 14.82 13.76
N VAL A 447 18.57 15.40 12.75
CA VAL A 447 17.64 14.65 11.87
C VAL A 447 18.36 14.19 10.60
N LEU A 448 18.30 12.88 10.29
CA LEU A 448 18.80 12.32 9.04
C LEU A 448 17.74 12.37 7.93
N GLN A 449 18.19 12.47 6.70
CA GLN A 449 17.38 12.43 5.48
C GLN A 449 17.97 11.43 4.51
N LEU A 450 17.11 10.68 3.83
CA LEU A 450 17.50 9.85 2.71
C LEU A 450 17.33 10.64 1.42
N GLY A 451 18.42 10.80 0.70
CA GLY A 451 18.41 11.33 -0.66
C GLY A 451 18.21 10.21 -1.67
N VAL A 452 17.37 10.43 -2.67
CA VAL A 452 17.13 9.53 -3.80
C VAL A 452 17.34 10.35 -5.08
N TYR A 453 18.22 9.87 -5.96
CA TYR A 453 18.66 10.63 -7.13
C TYR A 453 18.68 9.77 -8.39
N LEU A 454 18.26 10.38 -9.51
CA LEU A 454 18.53 9.87 -10.85
C LEU A 454 19.87 10.45 -11.33
N HIS A 455 20.71 9.61 -11.92
CA HIS A 455 22.03 9.99 -12.42
C HIS A 455 22.20 9.54 -13.87
N ARG A 456 22.60 10.48 -14.74
CA ARG A 456 22.95 10.17 -16.13
C ARG A 456 24.44 9.87 -16.19
N GLN A 457 24.82 8.61 -16.39
CA GLN A 457 26.20 8.16 -16.22
C GLN A 457 27.09 8.53 -17.42
N SER A 458 26.91 7.84 -18.54
CA SER A 458 27.77 7.97 -19.70
C SER A 458 27.03 7.54 -20.96
N ILE A 459 27.61 7.88 -22.09
CA ILE A 459 27.18 7.44 -23.41
C ILE A 459 27.87 6.10 -23.68
N PRO A 460 27.18 5.05 -24.18
CA PRO A 460 27.83 3.80 -24.57
C PRO A 460 28.93 4.09 -25.61
N SER A 461 30.19 3.79 -25.31
CA SER A 461 31.29 3.89 -26.28
C SER A 461 31.23 2.68 -27.23
N GLN A 462 31.48 2.90 -28.52
CA GLN A 462 31.56 1.80 -29.50
C GLN A 462 32.80 0.90 -29.29
N GLU A 463 33.72 1.30 -28.41
CA GLU A 463 35.01 0.66 -28.17
C GLU A 463 35.04 -0.27 -26.95
N GLU A 464 33.99 -0.29 -26.10
CA GLU A 464 33.95 -1.24 -24.99
C GLU A 464 33.59 -2.66 -25.47
N PRO A 465 34.43 -3.68 -25.18
CA PRO A 465 34.25 -5.01 -25.73
C PRO A 465 33.27 -5.82 -24.87
N GLN A 466 31.96 -5.52 -24.84
CA GLN A 466 31.01 -6.36 -24.07
C GLN A 466 29.62 -6.52 -24.71
N GLY A 467 29.37 -7.73 -25.21
CA GLY A 467 28.05 -8.26 -25.56
C GLY A 467 27.74 -8.29 -27.06
N PRO A 468 26.77 -9.12 -27.49
CA PRO A 468 26.30 -9.12 -28.88
C PRO A 468 25.77 -7.74 -29.26
N TYR A 469 26.06 -7.29 -30.48
CA TYR A 469 25.48 -6.07 -31.06
C TYR A 469 23.96 -6.13 -30.96
N SER A 470 23.36 -5.32 -30.07
CA SER A 470 21.91 -5.17 -29.99
C SER A 470 21.50 -3.94 -30.77
N PHE A 471 20.50 -4.08 -31.66
CA PHE A 471 19.90 -2.97 -32.39
C PHE A 471 19.40 -1.86 -31.45
N SER A 472 18.98 -2.23 -30.24
CA SER A 472 18.47 -1.33 -29.23
C SER A 472 19.55 -0.45 -28.59
N ARG A 473 20.85 -0.75 -28.75
CA ARG A 473 21.94 0.10 -28.24
C ARG A 473 22.46 1.07 -29.30
N TYR A 474 22.39 2.35 -28.97
CA TYR A 474 22.92 3.46 -29.75
C TYR A 474 23.41 4.57 -28.82
N SER A 475 23.98 5.64 -29.38
CA SER A 475 24.66 6.70 -28.61
C SER A 475 23.99 8.04 -28.87
N ASP A 476 23.55 8.71 -27.80
CA ASP A 476 23.17 10.12 -27.86
C ASP A 476 24.43 10.97 -27.68
N LYS A 477 24.84 11.68 -28.73
CA LYS A 477 26.08 12.47 -28.74
C LYS A 477 25.96 13.75 -27.90
N ARG A 478 24.73 14.17 -27.55
CA ARG A 478 24.49 15.43 -26.87
C ARG A 478 24.97 15.40 -25.43
N LYS A 479 25.79 16.40 -25.09
CA LYS A 479 26.32 16.59 -23.72
C LYS A 479 25.24 16.92 -22.70
N VAL A 480 24.17 17.58 -23.14
CA VAL A 480 23.03 18.01 -22.31
C VAL A 480 21.74 17.62 -23.01
N VAL A 481 20.82 17.03 -22.27
CA VAL A 481 19.50 16.61 -22.77
C VAL A 481 18.41 17.21 -21.89
N LYS A 482 17.23 17.47 -22.43
CA LYS A 482 16.07 17.84 -21.62
C LYS A 482 15.39 16.57 -21.12
N THR A 483 15.07 16.47 -19.83
CA THR A 483 14.47 15.26 -19.26
C THR A 483 13.57 15.64 -18.09
N TRP A 484 12.49 14.87 -17.90
CA TRP A 484 11.71 14.89 -16.68
C TRP A 484 11.58 13.48 -16.13
N PHE A 485 11.28 13.36 -14.84
CA PHE A 485 11.00 12.08 -14.23
C PHE A 485 10.15 12.15 -12.97
N LYS A 486 9.61 11.00 -12.59
CA LYS A 486 8.86 10.75 -11.38
C LYS A 486 9.50 9.58 -10.63
N ILE A 487 9.59 9.70 -9.32
CA ILE A 487 10.06 8.66 -8.41
C ILE A 487 8.91 8.31 -7.46
N TYR A 488 8.56 7.04 -7.43
CA TYR A 488 7.53 6.47 -6.57
C TYR A 488 8.21 5.63 -5.49
N CYS A 489 7.93 5.94 -4.23
CA CYS A 489 8.49 5.28 -3.06
C CYS A 489 7.34 4.83 -2.13
N PRO A 490 6.79 3.62 -2.29
CA PRO A 490 5.87 3.05 -1.34
C PRO A 490 6.59 2.73 -0.03
N SER A 491 6.03 3.17 1.10
CA SER A 491 6.51 2.79 2.42
C SER A 491 6.03 1.38 2.76
N ARG A 492 6.82 0.66 3.57
CA ARG A 492 6.35 -0.51 4.29
C ARG A 492 5.63 -0.06 5.58
N GLY A 493 4.96 -0.98 6.25
CA GLY A 493 4.20 -0.70 7.48
C GLY A 493 2.69 -0.45 7.29
N PRO A 494 1.96 -0.28 8.40
CA PRO A 494 0.48 -0.31 8.44
C PRO A 494 -0.18 0.83 7.67
N LYS A 495 0.55 1.90 7.36
CA LYS A 495 0.02 3.05 6.63
C LYS A 495 -0.14 2.79 5.13
N HIS A 496 0.59 1.81 4.57
CA HIS A 496 0.66 1.52 3.13
C HIS A 496 0.65 2.80 2.28
N ALA A 497 1.54 3.73 2.61
CA ALA A 497 1.60 5.05 1.99
C ALA A 497 2.52 5.02 0.76
N LEU A 498 2.22 5.85 -0.24
CA LEU A 498 3.07 6.06 -1.40
C LEU A 498 3.52 7.52 -1.46
N THR A 499 4.85 7.72 -1.47
CA THR A 499 5.46 9.03 -1.73
C THR A 499 5.79 9.15 -3.22
N LEU A 500 5.33 10.21 -3.87
CA LEU A 500 5.63 10.55 -5.25
C LEU A 500 6.45 11.83 -5.30
N PHE A 501 7.64 11.75 -5.90
CA PHE A 501 8.42 12.91 -6.31
C PHE A 501 8.31 13.10 -7.82
N GLN A 502 8.07 14.30 -8.29
CA GLN A 502 7.91 14.61 -9.71
C GLN A 502 8.74 15.83 -10.07
N SER A 503 9.47 15.76 -11.19
CA SER A 503 10.21 16.87 -11.77
C SER A 503 9.42 17.55 -12.87
N SER A 504 9.66 18.84 -13.05
CA SER A 504 9.51 19.54 -14.32
C SER A 504 10.65 19.15 -15.30
N PRO A 505 10.49 19.37 -16.61
CA PRO A 505 11.56 19.18 -17.59
C PRO A 505 12.76 20.10 -17.35
N ASP A 506 13.94 19.52 -17.14
CA ASP A 506 15.18 20.26 -16.91
C ASP A 506 16.35 19.70 -17.74
N ASN A 507 17.43 20.48 -17.82
CA ASN A 507 18.66 20.14 -18.52
C ASN A 507 19.50 19.17 -17.69
N PHE A 508 19.79 18.01 -18.29
CA PHE A 508 20.54 16.91 -17.72
C PHE A 508 21.85 16.69 -18.51
N SER A 509 22.96 17.11 -17.91
CA SER A 509 24.30 16.88 -18.43
C SER A 509 24.75 15.44 -18.16
N VAL A 510 25.71 14.95 -18.93
CA VAL A 510 26.41 13.70 -18.61
C VAL A 510 27.09 13.83 -17.23
N LEU A 511 27.02 12.78 -16.41
CA LEU A 511 27.42 12.70 -15.00
C LEU A 511 26.63 13.58 -14.03
N GLN A 512 25.57 14.27 -14.48
CA GLN A 512 24.69 15.05 -13.61
C GLN A 512 23.75 14.13 -12.82
N SER A 513 23.36 14.59 -11.64
CA SER A 513 22.33 13.94 -10.81
C SER A 513 21.34 14.96 -10.31
N TRP A 514 20.09 14.54 -10.18
CA TRP A 514 19.03 15.35 -9.61
C TRP A 514 18.02 14.44 -8.88
N GLY A 515 17.33 14.96 -7.87
CA GLY A 515 16.44 14.17 -7.04
C GLY A 515 16.07 14.87 -5.74
N TRP A 516 15.53 14.10 -4.78
CA TRP A 516 14.96 14.64 -3.54
C TRP A 516 15.66 14.10 -2.30
N ARG A 517 15.53 14.85 -1.21
CA ARG A 517 15.90 14.42 0.14
C ARG A 517 14.67 14.43 1.01
N SER A 518 14.37 13.31 1.66
CA SER A 518 13.21 13.20 2.54
C SER A 518 13.57 12.62 3.90
N THR A 519 12.96 13.17 4.95
CA THR A 519 13.00 12.60 6.31
C THR A 519 12.07 11.39 6.42
N THR A 520 10.95 11.36 5.68
CA THR A 520 9.97 10.27 5.75
C THR A 520 10.53 8.95 5.21
N LEU A 521 11.44 9.02 4.22
CA LEU A 521 12.16 7.86 3.70
C LEU A 521 13.29 7.36 4.61
N CYS A 522 13.66 8.15 5.62
CA CYS A 522 14.72 7.84 6.57
C CYS A 522 14.17 7.47 7.95
N ALA A 523 12.86 7.64 8.17
CA ALA A 523 12.24 7.32 9.44
C ALA A 523 12.32 5.80 9.66
N GLU A 524 12.79 5.42 10.85
CA GLU A 524 12.54 4.09 11.39
C GLU A 524 11.02 3.94 11.46
N GLU A 525 10.47 2.84 10.96
CA GLU A 525 9.06 2.54 11.24
C GLU A 525 8.92 2.53 12.77
N ASP A 526 8.19 3.49 13.35
CA ASP A 526 8.09 3.72 14.80
C ASP A 526 7.84 2.39 15.54
N SER A 527 8.92 1.76 16.01
CA SER A 527 8.89 0.63 16.92
C SER A 527 8.96 1.12 18.37
N SER A 528 8.29 2.23 18.67
CA SER A 528 8.28 2.84 20.00
C SER A 528 6.88 3.30 20.38
N ASN A 529 6.14 2.36 20.97
CA ASN A 529 5.34 2.64 22.16
C ASN A 529 5.31 1.36 23.01
N ILE A 530 6.49 1.00 23.54
CA ILE A 530 6.59 0.25 24.79
C ILE A 530 7.25 1.24 25.76
N PRO A 531 6.57 1.72 26.80
CA PRO A 531 7.20 2.60 27.77
C PRO A 531 8.36 1.86 28.44
N GLU A 532 9.55 2.47 28.44
CA GLU A 532 10.68 2.03 29.25
C GLU A 532 10.23 1.97 30.71
N ILE A 533 10.15 0.76 31.26
CA ILE A 533 10.02 0.55 32.69
C ILE A 533 11.43 0.64 33.25
N ASP A 534 11.64 1.65 34.09
CA ASP A 534 12.85 1.90 34.85
C ASP A 534 13.17 0.67 35.73
N LEU A 535 14.24 -0.07 35.37
CA LEU A 535 14.63 -1.31 36.04
C LEU A 535 15.48 -1.01 37.27
N ASN A 536 14.83 -0.77 38.40
CA ASN A 536 15.40 -0.97 39.73
C ASN A 536 14.52 -1.93 40.53
N ASP A 537 14.49 -3.20 40.14
CA ASP A 537 14.18 -4.28 41.08
C ASP A 537 14.86 -5.59 40.67
N THR A 538 15.90 -5.96 41.40
CA THR A 538 16.64 -7.21 41.25
C THR A 538 15.91 -8.35 41.95
N SER A 539 15.16 -9.16 41.20
CA SER A 539 15.10 -10.62 41.40
C SER A 539 14.15 -11.30 40.41
N LYS A 540 14.72 -11.86 39.33
CA LYS A 540 14.34 -13.15 38.71
C LYS A 540 15.14 -13.35 37.43
N THR A 541 15.77 -14.51 37.31
CA THR A 541 16.56 -14.95 36.16
C THR A 541 15.69 -15.04 34.91
N PHE A 542 15.82 -14.06 34.00
CA PHE A 542 15.21 -14.07 32.68
C PHE A 542 16.26 -14.53 31.67
N VAL A 543 16.02 -15.67 31.01
CA VAL A 543 16.77 -16.06 29.81
C VAL A 543 16.14 -15.28 28.65
N PRO A 544 16.88 -14.39 27.96
CA PRO A 544 16.31 -13.61 26.86
C PRO A 544 15.91 -14.54 25.70
N PRO A 545 14.78 -14.28 25.02
CA PRO A 545 14.46 -14.96 23.76
C PRO A 545 15.56 -14.66 22.74
N PRO A 546 15.81 -15.57 21.77
CA PRO A 546 16.78 -15.33 20.72
C PRO A 546 16.42 -14.04 19.97
N PRO A 547 17.42 -13.24 19.56
CA PRO A 547 17.17 -11.99 18.85
C PRO A 547 16.28 -12.27 17.63
N GLN A 548 15.13 -11.61 17.57
CA GLN A 548 14.39 -11.50 16.31
C GLN A 548 15.35 -10.87 15.31
N SER A 549 15.49 -11.48 14.13
CA SER A 549 16.28 -10.94 13.03
C SER A 549 15.84 -9.49 12.77
N PRO A 550 16.75 -8.50 12.71
CA PRO A 550 16.37 -7.11 12.49
C PRO A 550 15.57 -7.01 11.19
N SER A 551 14.36 -6.43 11.27
CA SER A 551 13.55 -6.13 10.10
C SER A 551 14.34 -5.19 9.21
N THR A 552 14.88 -5.73 8.12
CA THR A 552 15.73 -4.97 7.20
C THR A 552 14.85 -4.00 6.44
N GLN A 553 15.05 -2.69 6.62
CA GLN A 553 14.33 -1.69 5.83
C GLN A 553 14.80 -1.81 4.37
N GLN A 554 13.90 -2.24 3.50
CA GLN A 554 14.12 -2.19 2.06
C GLN A 554 13.26 -1.07 1.48
N ASN A 555 13.89 -0.23 0.65
CA ASN A 555 13.20 0.85 -0.06
C ASN A 555 13.08 0.44 -1.53
N THR A 556 11.85 0.13 -1.89
CA THR A 556 11.43 -0.14 -3.25
C THR A 556 11.22 1.20 -3.95
N ILE A 557 11.89 1.43 -5.07
CA ILE A 557 11.82 2.68 -5.83
C ILE A 557 11.41 2.37 -7.26
N MET A 558 10.33 2.99 -7.74
CA MET A 558 9.94 2.94 -9.15
C MET A 558 10.19 4.30 -9.78
N VAL A 559 10.70 4.28 -11.00
CA VAL A 559 11.00 5.48 -11.77
C VAL A 559 10.26 5.45 -13.08
N LYS A 560 9.68 6.60 -13.40
CA LYS A 560 9.13 6.90 -14.71
C LYS A 560 9.85 8.13 -15.23
N MET A 561 10.52 8.02 -16.36
CA MET A 561 11.28 9.13 -16.94
C MET A 561 11.05 9.23 -18.44
N ASP A 562 11.22 10.43 -18.99
CA ASP A 562 11.20 10.63 -20.42
C ASP A 562 12.18 11.74 -20.85
N GLN A 563 12.83 11.51 -21.99
CA GLN A 563 13.77 12.44 -22.59
C GLN A 563 13.02 13.27 -23.62
N HIS A 564 13.11 14.58 -23.46
CA HIS A 564 12.18 15.55 -24.02
C HIS A 564 12.81 16.39 -25.14
#